data_AF-A0ABD3VR28-F1
#
_entry.id   AF-A0ABD3VR28-F1
#
_cell.length_a   1.000
_cell.length_b   1.000
_cell.length_c   1.000
_cell.angle_alpha   90.00
_cell.angle_beta   90.00
_cell.angle_gamma   90.00
#
_symmetry.space_group_name_H-M   'P 1'
#
loop_
_entity.id
_entity.type
_entity.pdbx_description
1 polymer ?
#
loop_
_entity_poly.entity_id
_entity_poly.type
_entity_poly.pdbx_seq_one_letter_code
_entity_poly.pdbx_strand_id
1 'polypeptide(L)'
;ESASGEYKRVYVRRLTKFLKDRQNVSGRAHELRERALGVMCLQIPSETNLKNADQRDQETQELGKYTTPYGETVPKPDSLDDWSDDVTKLPDFSERELHNVLF
;
A
#
# COMPACT_ATOMS: atom_id res chain seq x y z
N GLU A 1 -33.23 -6.85 35.93
CA GLU A 1 -31.93 -7.53 35.78
C GLU A 1 -31.40 -7.61 34.33
N SER A 2 -32.17 -7.22 33.31
CA SER A 2 -31.81 -7.42 31.89
C SER A 2 -30.73 -6.49 31.30
N ALA A 3 -30.51 -5.30 31.90
CA ALA A 3 -29.59 -4.30 31.35
C ALA A 3 -28.12 -4.75 31.37
N SER A 4 -27.68 -5.40 32.46
CA SER A 4 -26.28 -5.84 32.65
C SER A 4 -25.82 -6.84 31.58
N GLY A 5 -26.69 -7.77 31.17
CA GLY A 5 -26.38 -8.76 30.14
C GLY A 5 -26.32 -8.18 28.71
N GLU A 6 -27.02 -7.08 28.46
CA GLU A 6 -27.00 -6.39 27.17
C GLU A 6 -25.72 -5.56 27.00
N TYR A 7 -25.30 -4.83 28.05
CA TYR A 7 -24.02 -4.13 28.07
C TYR A 7 -22.84 -5.07 27.82
N LYS A 8 -22.82 -6.24 28.46
CA LYS A 8 -21.75 -7.24 28.27
C LYS A 8 -21.69 -7.74 26.83
N ARG A 9 -22.85 -7.93 26.17
CA ARG A 9 -22.91 -8.35 24.76
C ARG A 9 -22.41 -7.26 23.81
N VAL A 10 -22.81 -6.01 24.03
CA VAL A 10 -22.34 -4.86 23.23
C VAL A 10 -20.82 -4.69 23.38
N TYR A 11 -20.31 -4.80 24.60
CA TYR A 11 -18.89 -4.70 24.90
C TYR A 11 -18.06 -5.78 24.16
N VAL A 12 -18.48 -7.05 24.26
CA VAL A 12 -17.82 -8.15 23.55
C VAL A 12 -17.85 -7.93 22.03
N ARG A 13 -19.00 -7.54 21.47
CA ARG A 13 -19.11 -7.24 20.02
C ARG A 13 -18.13 -6.16 19.57
N ARG A 14 -17.96 -5.09 20.37
CA ARG A 14 -17.01 -4.01 20.06
C ARG A 14 -15.56 -4.50 20.10
N LEU A 15 -15.19 -5.28 21.10
CA LEU A 15 -13.84 -5.85 21.19
C LEU A 15 -13.56 -6.81 20.03
N THR A 16 -14.50 -7.70 19.71
CA THR A 16 -14.36 -8.60 18.57
C THR A 16 -14.23 -7.83 17.27
N LYS A 17 -15.04 -6.76 17.07
CA LYS A 17 -14.91 -5.90 15.88
C LYS A 17 -13.53 -5.23 15.80
N PHE A 18 -13.04 -4.67 16.90
CA PHE A 18 -11.71 -4.04 16.95
C PHE A 18 -10.58 -5.02 16.62
N LEU A 19 -10.69 -6.26 17.10
CA LEU A 19 -9.68 -7.29 16.91
C LEU A 19 -9.76 -7.96 15.54
N LYS A 20 -10.95 -8.05 14.92
CA LYS A 20 -11.20 -8.76 13.66
C LYS A 20 -10.27 -8.30 12.52
N ASP A 21 -9.97 -7.00 12.47
CA ASP A 21 -9.14 -6.40 11.42
C ASP A 21 -7.63 -6.63 11.64
N ARG A 22 -7.26 -7.39 12.68
CA ARG A 22 -5.87 -7.65 13.10
C ARG A 22 -5.59 -9.12 13.31
N GLN A 23 -6.54 -9.84 13.92
CA GLN A 23 -6.46 -11.27 14.18
C GLN A 23 -7.88 -11.86 14.15
N ASN A 24 -8.02 -13.13 13.79
CA ASN A 24 -9.30 -13.82 13.86
C ASN A 24 -9.55 -14.25 15.31
N VAL A 25 -10.42 -13.54 16.04
CA VAL A 25 -10.48 -13.70 17.51
C VAL A 25 -11.85 -14.15 18.01
N SER A 26 -11.85 -15.31 18.68
CA SER A 26 -12.91 -15.79 19.57
C SER A 26 -12.37 -15.92 21.01
N GLY A 27 -13.26 -15.88 22.00
CA GLY A 27 -12.88 -15.99 23.41
C GLY A 27 -13.86 -15.34 24.38
N ARG A 28 -13.56 -15.43 25.67
CA ARG A 28 -14.31 -14.78 26.76
C ARG A 28 -14.03 -13.27 26.76
N ALA A 29 -14.94 -12.49 27.35
CA ALA A 29 -14.84 -11.02 27.36
C ALA A 29 -13.51 -10.48 27.94
N HIS A 30 -12.97 -11.12 28.98
CA HIS A 30 -11.71 -10.72 29.59
C HIS A 30 -10.51 -11.02 28.67
N GLU A 31 -10.49 -12.17 28.00
CA GLU A 31 -9.44 -12.52 27.03
C GLU A 31 -9.41 -11.55 25.85
N LEU A 32 -10.60 -11.17 25.34
CA LEU A 32 -10.73 -10.17 24.28
C LEU A 32 -10.22 -8.80 24.73
N ARG A 33 -10.43 -8.42 26.00
CA ARG A 33 -9.92 -7.17 26.57
C ARG A 33 -8.39 -7.18 26.65
N GLU A 34 -7.80 -8.22 27.22
CA GLU A 34 -6.33 -8.33 27.34
C GLU A 34 -5.65 -8.36 25.96
N ARG A 35 -6.25 -9.06 24.98
CA ARG A 35 -5.75 -9.02 23.59
C ARG A 35 -5.86 -7.63 22.98
N ALA A 36 -6.98 -6.92 23.19
CA ALA A 36 -7.15 -5.56 22.68
C ALA A 36 -6.11 -4.59 23.29
N LEU A 37 -5.83 -4.73 24.59
CA LEU A 37 -4.76 -3.98 25.26
C LEU A 37 -3.39 -4.31 24.67
N GLY A 38 -3.06 -5.60 24.47
CA GLY A 38 -1.80 -6.02 23.85
C GLY A 38 -1.62 -5.42 22.45
N VAL A 39 -2.66 -5.43 21.62
CA VAL A 39 -2.66 -4.79 20.30
C VAL A 39 -2.37 -3.30 20.37
N MET A 40 -2.97 -2.59 21.32
CA MET A 40 -2.74 -1.15 21.50
C MET A 40 -1.32 -0.85 22.00
N CYS A 41 -0.83 -1.62 22.98
CA CYS A 41 0.51 -1.45 23.54
C CYS A 41 1.61 -1.72 22.51
N LEU A 42 1.44 -2.78 21.70
CA LEU A 42 2.40 -3.16 20.67
C LEU A 42 2.18 -2.40 19.35
N GLN A 43 1.20 -1.49 19.30
CA GLN A 43 0.84 -0.70 18.12
C GLN A 43 0.66 -1.56 16.86
N ILE A 44 0.05 -2.74 17.01
CA ILE A 44 -0.09 -3.69 15.90
C ILE A 44 -0.99 -3.07 14.82
N PRO A 45 -0.46 -2.83 13.60
CA PRO A 45 -1.22 -2.24 12.51
C PRO A 45 -2.34 -3.19 12.06
N SER A 46 -3.42 -2.64 11.50
CA SER A 46 -4.46 -3.45 10.88
C SER A 46 -3.95 -4.13 9.62
N GLU A 47 -4.60 -5.23 9.23
CA GLU A 47 -4.32 -5.92 7.98
C GLU A 47 -4.44 -4.98 6.77
N THR A 48 -5.43 -4.07 6.79
CA THR A 48 -5.58 -3.04 5.75
C THR A 48 -4.37 -2.11 5.68
N ASN A 49 -3.83 -1.68 6.83
CA ASN A 49 -2.65 -0.81 6.84
C ASN A 49 -1.41 -1.53 6.32
N LEU A 50 -1.25 -2.82 6.65
CA LEU A 50 -0.17 -3.66 6.15
C LEU A 50 -0.28 -3.82 4.63
N LYS A 51 -1.46 -4.17 4.10
CA LYS A 51 -1.69 -4.29 2.65
C LYS A 51 -1.39 -2.99 1.90
N ASN A 52 -1.79 -1.84 2.45
CA ASN A 52 -1.50 -0.54 1.86
C ASN A 52 -0.01 -0.15 1.95
N ALA A 53 0.72 -0.65 2.94
CA ALA A 53 2.17 -0.47 3.01
C ALA A 53 2.86 -1.32 1.93
N ASP A 54 2.51 -2.60 1.86
CA ASP A 54 3.04 -3.51 0.84
C ASP A 54 2.78 -3.02 -0.58
N GLN A 55 1.58 -2.50 -0.86
CA GLN A 55 1.26 -1.93 -2.17
C GLN A 55 2.14 -0.72 -2.52
N ARG A 56 2.31 0.22 -1.58
CA ARG A 56 3.17 1.40 -1.80
C ARG A 56 4.63 1.01 -2.00
N ASP A 57 5.10 0.00 -1.28
CA ASP A 57 6.45 -0.51 -1.42
C ASP A 57 6.63 -1.18 -2.80
N GLN A 58 5.64 -1.93 -3.27
CA GLN A 58 5.63 -2.48 -4.63
C GLN A 58 5.63 -1.38 -5.70
N GLU A 59 4.76 -0.38 -5.59
CA GLU A 59 4.72 0.77 -6.51
C GLU A 59 6.07 1.51 -6.53
N THR A 60 6.68 1.70 -5.36
CA THR A 60 8.00 2.33 -5.22
C THR A 60 9.10 1.49 -5.88
N GLN A 61 9.09 0.17 -5.68
CA GLN A 61 10.02 -0.74 -6.34
C GLN A 61 9.83 -0.75 -7.85
N GLU A 62 8.59 -0.75 -8.33
CA GLU A 62 8.29 -0.67 -9.75
C GLU A 62 8.79 0.64 -10.36
N LEU A 63 8.55 1.78 -9.71
CA LEU A 63 9.10 3.06 -10.14
C LEU A 63 10.63 3.04 -10.16
N GLY A 64 11.26 2.46 -9.14
CA GLY A 64 12.70 2.32 -9.06
C GLY A 64 13.33 1.50 -10.21
N LYS A 65 12.60 0.54 -10.79
CA LYS A 65 13.07 -0.19 -11.99
C LYS A 65 13.23 0.71 -13.21
N TYR A 66 12.47 1.81 -13.25
CA TYR A 66 12.51 2.79 -14.31
C TYR A 66 13.23 4.07 -13.87
N THR A 67 14.17 3.97 -12.93
CA THR A 67 14.99 5.11 -12.53
C THR A 67 16.45 4.82 -12.87
N THR A 68 17.11 5.75 -13.55
CA THR A 68 18.55 5.63 -13.86
C THR A 68 19.38 5.74 -12.58
N PRO A 69 20.66 5.31 -12.58
CA PRO A 69 21.55 5.44 -11.43
C PRO A 69 21.70 6.89 -10.91
N TYR A 70 21.40 7.88 -11.75
CA TYR A 70 21.46 9.31 -11.42
C TYR A 70 20.10 9.91 -11.02
N GLY A 71 19.04 9.09 -10.92
CA GLY A 71 17.73 9.49 -10.41
C GLY A 71 16.72 9.93 -11.46
N GLU A 72 17.04 9.82 -12.75
CA GLU A 72 16.12 10.21 -13.82
C GLU A 72 15.09 9.11 -14.08
N THR A 73 13.81 9.47 -14.21
CA THR A 73 12.75 8.50 -14.51
C THR A 73 12.71 8.20 -16.01
N VAL A 74 12.96 6.94 -16.36
CA VAL A 74 12.84 6.39 -17.71
C VAL A 74 11.36 6.09 -18.00
N PRO A 75 10.85 6.38 -19.20
CA PRO A 75 9.51 5.97 -19.59
C PRO A 75 9.32 4.45 -19.51
N LYS A 76 8.11 4.00 -19.17
CA LYS A 76 7.79 2.57 -19.21
C LYS A 76 7.88 2.06 -20.66
N PRO A 77 8.40 0.85 -20.93
CA PRO A 77 8.44 0.29 -22.29
C PRO A 77 7.08 0.33 -22.99
N ASP A 78 5.99 0.05 -22.28
CA ASP A 78 4.62 0.06 -22.84
C ASP A 78 4.11 1.48 -23.15
N SER A 79 4.76 2.53 -22.62
CA SER A 79 4.46 3.92 -23.01
C SER A 79 5.12 4.32 -24.32
N LEU A 80 6.02 3.46 -24.82
CA LEU A 80 6.69 3.57 -26.10
C LEU A 80 6.00 2.68 -27.15
N ASP A 81 4.67 2.62 -27.17
CA ASP A 81 3.96 1.99 -28.28
C ASP A 81 4.01 2.90 -29.53
N ASP A 82 4.25 2.30 -30.70
CA ASP A 82 4.20 2.87 -32.07
C ASP A 82 5.32 3.79 -32.60
N TRP A 83 6.25 4.31 -31.80
CA TRP A 83 7.41 5.08 -32.31
C TRP A 83 8.36 4.30 -33.24
N SER A 84 8.48 2.98 -33.09
CA SER A 84 9.30 2.16 -34.01
C SER A 84 8.65 1.97 -35.38
N ASP A 85 7.32 2.02 -35.42
CA ASP A 85 6.50 1.66 -36.58
C ASP A 85 5.96 2.91 -37.30
N ASP A 86 5.88 4.05 -36.60
CA ASP A 86 5.43 5.33 -37.12
C ASP A 86 6.43 6.46 -36.78
N VAL A 87 7.32 6.71 -37.75
CA VAL A 87 8.32 7.80 -37.76
C VAL A 87 7.70 9.19 -37.62
N THR A 88 6.39 9.37 -37.88
CA THR A 88 5.71 10.67 -37.69
C THR A 88 5.40 10.96 -36.22
N LYS A 89 5.49 9.96 -35.35
CA LYS A 89 5.37 10.11 -33.89
C LYS A 89 6.71 10.40 -33.20
N LEU A 90 7.81 10.49 -33.97
CA LEU A 90 9.09 10.91 -33.40
C LEU A 90 8.96 12.33 -32.82
N PRO A 91 9.42 12.56 -31.59
CA PRO A 91 9.54 13.90 -31.06
C PRO A 91 10.39 14.75 -32.01
N ASP A 92 9.98 15.98 -32.24
CA ASP A 92 10.75 16.92 -33.06
C ASP A 92 11.97 17.37 -32.23
N PHE A 93 13.08 16.66 -32.40
CA PHE A 93 14.30 16.94 -31.68
C PHE A 93 14.96 18.20 -32.25
N SER A 94 15.25 19.18 -31.39
CA SER A 94 16.05 20.32 -31.80
C SER A 94 17.49 19.88 -32.13
N GLU A 95 18.15 20.63 -33.01
CA GLU A 95 19.55 20.38 -33.42
C GLU A 95 20.50 20.28 -32.21
N ARG A 96 20.19 21.02 -31.14
CA ARG A 96 20.91 21.02 -29.87
C ARG A 96 20.73 19.72 -29.08
N GLU A 97 19.52 19.16 -29.08
CA GLU A 97 19.22 17.90 -28.40
C GLU A 97 19.90 16.73 -29.12
N LEU A 98 19.91 16.75 -30.46
CA LEU A 98 20.63 15.76 -31.27
C LEU A 98 22.15 15.80 -31.01
N HIS A 99 22.74 17.00 -30.94
CA HIS A 99 24.17 17.15 -30.69
C HIS A 99 24.59 16.59 -29.32
N ASN A 100 23.78 16.77 -28.27
CA ASN A 100 24.07 16.27 -26.92
C ASN A 100 23.99 14.74 -26.80
N VAL A 101 23.31 14.06 -27.73
CA VAL A 101 23.15 12.59 -27.72
C VAL A 101 24.21 11.91 -28.57
N LEU A 102 24.68 12.56 -29.64
CA LEU A 102 25.63 11.99 -30.60
C LEU A 102 27.11 12.31 -30.32
N PHE A 103 27.39 13.32 -29.49
CA PHE A 103 28.74 13.79 -29.17
C PHE A 103 28.90 14.07 -27.68
#